data_AF-X1AZU6-F1
#
_entry.id   AF-X1AZU6-F1
#
_cell.length_a   1.000
_cell.length_b   1.000
_cell.length_c   1.000
_cell.angle_alpha   90.00
_cell.angle_beta   90.00
_cell.angle_gamma   90.00
#
_symmetry.space_group_name_H-M   'P 1'
#
loop_
_entity.id
_entity.type
_entity.pdbx_description
1 polymer ?
#
loop_
_entity_poly.entity_id
_entity_poly.type
_entity_poly.pdbx_seq_one_letter_code
_entity_poly.pdbx_strand_id
1 'polypeptide(L)'
;TTNINMSIRALVTPEINQSDEQILDASYRFTSWPSLVDGTGITNIFGDDYDYIVRMGNVQFLNSPFSVYRPSTVTSAHRAYDDDIGPVTGIPSGTGSNSSGVNITGQGSGFCNYTVEFGLDNGNLGGIRSIGSAITLASGPTLPIIQVEFSNRGEGTGALDSPIPKDATREISFDLGITWDRH
;
A
#
# COMPACT_ATOMS: atom_id res chain seq x y z
N THR A 1 2.43 28.07 -31.58
CA THR A 1 3.18 27.06 -30.81
C THR A 1 4.06 27.79 -29.82
N THR A 2 3.61 27.89 -28.58
CA THR A 2 4.32 28.60 -27.50
C THR A 2 5.35 27.66 -26.89
N ASN A 3 6.61 27.80 -27.29
CA ASN A 3 7.74 27.20 -26.58
C ASN A 3 7.88 27.88 -25.23
N ILE A 4 7.58 27.17 -24.15
CA ILE A 4 7.92 27.59 -22.79
C ILE A 4 9.37 27.14 -22.57
N ASN A 5 10.31 28.06 -22.76
CA ASN A 5 11.69 27.85 -22.34
C ASN A 5 11.71 27.86 -20.79
N MET A 6 11.79 26.68 -20.18
CA MET A 6 12.13 26.58 -18.76
C MET A 6 13.64 26.80 -18.62
N SER A 7 14.03 27.90 -17.96
CA SER A 7 15.39 28.05 -17.42
C SER A 7 15.34 27.94 -15.91
N ILE A 8 15.99 26.94 -15.34
CA ILE A 8 16.24 26.87 -13.91
C ILE A 8 17.53 27.65 -13.65
N ARG A 9 17.44 28.76 -12.91
CA ARG A 9 18.61 29.49 -12.40
C ARG A 9 18.74 29.19 -10.92
N ALA A 10 19.69 28.34 -10.55
CA ALA A 10 20.09 28.18 -9.16
C ALA A 10 21.14 29.25 -8.82
N LEU A 11 20.84 30.11 -7.85
CA LEU A 11 21.85 30.97 -7.22
C LEU A 11 22.67 30.09 -6.27
N VAL A 12 23.96 29.98 -6.52
CA VAL A 12 24.91 29.28 -5.64
C VAL A 12 25.73 30.33 -4.90
N THR A 13 25.82 30.23 -3.58
CA THR A 13 26.65 31.11 -2.74
C THR A 13 27.67 30.26 -1.98
N PRO A 14 28.99 30.54 -2.09
CA PRO A 14 29.58 31.63 -2.87
C PRO A 14 29.46 31.43 -4.38
N GLU A 15 29.53 32.53 -5.13
CA GLU A 15 29.47 32.57 -6.59
C GLU A 15 30.64 31.73 -7.16
N ILE A 16 30.33 30.75 -8.03
CA ILE A 16 31.34 29.86 -8.62
C ILE A 16 32.03 30.61 -9.76
N ASN A 17 33.36 30.81 -9.66
CA ASN A 17 34.14 31.42 -10.74
C ASN A 17 34.27 30.46 -11.93
N GLN A 18 34.00 30.99 -13.12
CA GLN A 18 33.86 30.27 -14.39
C GLN A 18 35.15 29.56 -14.88
N SER A 19 36.28 29.68 -14.17
CA SER A 19 37.58 29.15 -14.58
C SER A 19 37.84 27.70 -14.17
N ASP A 20 37.02 27.14 -13.29
CA ASP A 20 37.17 25.76 -12.87
C ASP A 20 36.21 24.91 -13.69
N GLU A 21 36.74 24.03 -14.54
CA GLU A 21 36.00 22.97 -15.23
C GLU A 21 35.43 21.97 -14.19
N GLN A 22 34.49 22.42 -13.38
CA GLN A 22 33.70 21.57 -12.50
C GLN A 22 32.45 21.19 -13.27
N ILE A 23 32.46 19.96 -13.79
CA ILE A 23 31.27 19.30 -14.30
C ILE A 23 30.28 19.23 -13.12
N LEU A 24 29.26 20.09 -13.15
CA LEU A 24 28.14 20.02 -12.23
C LEU A 24 27.30 18.81 -12.66
N ASP A 25 27.58 17.64 -12.07
CA ASP A 25 26.81 16.42 -12.31
C ASP A 25 25.47 16.51 -11.56
N ALA A 26 24.51 17.20 -12.17
CA ALA A 26 23.15 17.28 -11.68
C ALA A 26 22.38 16.01 -12.10
N SER A 27 22.47 14.97 -11.28
CA SER A 27 21.66 13.77 -11.43
C SER A 27 20.26 13.99 -10.85
N TYR A 28 19.25 14.15 -11.71
CA TYR A 28 17.84 14.18 -11.30
C TYR A 28 17.27 12.75 -11.31
N ARG A 29 16.84 12.25 -10.15
CA ARG A 29 16.10 10.98 -10.05
C ARG A 29 14.60 11.27 -10.04
N PHE A 30 13.92 10.96 -11.14
CA PHE A 30 12.46 10.93 -11.18
C PHE A 30 11.98 9.59 -10.61
N THR A 31 11.50 9.58 -9.37
CA THR A 31 10.79 8.43 -8.78
C THR A 31 9.30 8.67 -8.82
N SER A 32 8.55 7.74 -9.43
CA SER A 32 7.11 7.65 -9.23
C SER A 32 6.83 7.22 -7.78
N TRP A 33 5.98 7.97 -7.09
CA TRP A 33 5.47 7.62 -5.77
C TRP A 33 3.97 7.35 -5.87
N PRO A 34 3.47 6.19 -5.41
CA PRO A 34 4.20 5.13 -4.69
C PRO A 34 5.12 4.31 -5.62
N SER A 35 6.10 3.62 -5.04
CA SER A 35 6.85 2.59 -5.78
C SER A 35 5.87 1.60 -6.38
N LEU A 36 5.87 1.44 -7.71
CA LEU A 36 5.02 0.48 -8.41
C LEU A 36 5.64 -0.92 -8.46
N VAL A 37 6.67 -1.15 -7.65
CA VAL A 37 7.34 -2.43 -7.50
C VAL A 37 6.74 -3.13 -6.28
N ASP A 38 6.51 -4.43 -6.43
CA ASP A 38 6.02 -5.26 -5.33
C ASP A 38 7.04 -5.33 -4.20
N GLY A 39 6.56 -5.19 -2.97
CA GLY A 39 7.29 -5.64 -1.79
C GLY A 39 7.01 -7.12 -1.55
N THR A 40 8.00 -7.85 -1.07
CA THR A 40 7.85 -9.27 -0.73
C THR A 40 8.47 -9.57 0.62
N GLY A 41 7.93 -10.55 1.34
CA GLY A 41 8.53 -11.02 2.59
C GLY A 41 7.87 -12.29 3.10
N ILE A 42 8.21 -12.64 4.34
CA ILE A 42 7.64 -13.80 5.04
C ILE A 42 7.01 -13.32 6.34
N THR A 43 5.87 -13.88 6.69
CA THR A 43 5.21 -13.67 7.98
C THR A 43 4.71 -14.99 8.54
N ASN A 44 4.66 -15.11 9.87
CA ASN A 44 4.10 -16.29 10.52
C ASN A 44 2.64 -16.02 10.90
N ILE A 45 1.73 -16.88 10.43
CA ILE A 45 0.31 -16.79 10.72
C ILE A 45 -0.12 -18.13 11.31
N PHE A 46 -0.49 -18.09 12.58
CA PHE A 46 -0.92 -19.27 13.36
C PHE A 46 0.08 -20.43 13.41
N GLY A 47 1.37 -20.14 13.34
CA GLY A 47 2.41 -21.16 13.39
C GLY A 47 2.86 -21.69 12.03
N ASP A 48 2.21 -21.30 10.94
CA ASP A 48 2.67 -21.57 9.57
C ASP A 48 3.29 -20.31 8.95
N ASP A 49 4.31 -20.49 8.12
CA ASP A 49 4.96 -19.39 7.40
C ASP A 49 4.28 -19.13 6.05
N TYR A 50 4.00 -17.85 5.78
CA TYR A 50 3.41 -17.36 4.54
C TYR A 50 4.37 -16.41 3.85
N ASP A 51 4.61 -16.65 2.57
CA ASP A 51 5.13 -15.63 1.67
C ASP A 51 4.03 -14.57 1.48
N TYR A 52 4.41 -13.29 1.55
CA TYR A 52 3.51 -12.20 1.22
C TYR A 52 4.06 -11.34 0.09
N ILE A 53 3.14 -10.83 -0.72
CA ILE A 53 3.39 -9.82 -1.75
C ILE A 53 2.54 -8.60 -1.40
N VAL A 54 3.14 -7.41 -1.33
CA VAL A 54 2.45 -6.14 -1.10
C VAL A 54 2.60 -5.21 -2.28
N ARG A 55 1.50 -4.58 -2.70
CA ARG A 55 1.45 -3.68 -3.87
C ARG A 55 0.46 -2.54 -3.63
N MET A 56 0.75 -1.36 -4.17
CA MET A 56 -0.27 -0.33 -4.37
C MET A 56 -1.13 -0.62 -5.61
N GLY A 57 -2.43 -0.81 -5.41
CA GLY A 57 -3.45 -0.97 -6.43
C GLY A 57 -4.28 0.28 -6.64
N ASN A 58 -5.09 0.29 -7.71
CA ASN A 58 -5.93 1.41 -8.11
C ASN A 58 -5.18 2.77 -8.17
N VAL A 59 -3.90 2.77 -8.53
CA VAL A 59 -3.05 3.98 -8.48
C VAL A 59 -3.52 5.08 -9.43
N GLN A 60 -4.30 4.76 -10.47
CA GLN A 60 -4.93 5.74 -11.35
C GLN A 60 -5.90 6.69 -10.62
N PHE A 61 -6.35 6.31 -9.43
CA PHE A 61 -7.19 7.15 -8.57
C PHE A 61 -6.39 8.01 -7.58
N LEU A 62 -5.05 7.92 -7.59
CA LEU A 62 -4.17 8.85 -6.88
C LEU A 62 -4.06 10.16 -7.65
N ASN A 63 -5.12 10.96 -7.61
CA ASN A 63 -5.25 12.21 -8.35
C ASN A 63 -5.08 13.48 -7.48
N SER A 64 -4.79 13.31 -6.20
CA SER A 64 -4.65 14.38 -5.23
C SER A 64 -3.33 14.27 -4.47
N PRO A 65 -2.86 15.33 -3.80
CA PRO A 65 -1.69 15.24 -2.93
C PRO A 65 -1.88 14.17 -1.84
N PHE A 66 -0.87 13.35 -1.57
CA PHE A 66 -0.96 12.29 -0.54
C PHE A 66 -1.41 12.81 0.84
N SER A 67 -1.10 14.06 1.16
CA SER A 67 -1.53 14.73 2.41
C SER A 67 -3.04 14.81 2.65
N VAL A 68 -3.87 14.56 1.63
CA VAL A 68 -5.34 14.55 1.79
C VAL A 68 -5.93 13.13 1.84
N TYR A 69 -5.11 12.11 1.60
CA TYR A 69 -5.51 10.72 1.81
C TYR A 69 -5.31 10.35 3.27
N ARG A 70 -6.37 9.85 3.90
CA ARG A 70 -6.34 9.35 5.26
C ARG A 70 -7.34 8.20 5.40
N PRO A 71 -6.96 7.11 6.06
CA PRO A 71 -7.91 6.09 6.43
C PRO A 71 -8.96 6.70 7.36
N SER A 72 -10.16 6.15 7.28
CA SER A 72 -11.36 6.61 7.96
C SER A 72 -12.17 5.38 8.29
N THR A 73 -12.50 5.21 9.57
CA THR A 73 -13.34 4.10 10.02
C THR A 73 -14.75 4.12 9.41
N VAL A 74 -15.16 5.24 8.82
CA VAL A 74 -16.48 5.42 8.21
C VAL A 74 -16.45 5.19 6.70
N THR A 75 -15.41 5.65 6.02
CA THR A 75 -15.38 5.71 4.54
C THR A 75 -14.36 4.79 3.90
N SER A 76 -13.34 4.35 4.64
CA SER A 76 -12.34 3.44 4.10
C SER A 76 -12.90 2.04 3.96
N ALA A 77 -12.70 1.46 2.78
CA ALA A 77 -13.12 0.12 2.44
C ALA A 77 -11.94 -0.82 2.65
N HIS A 78 -12.04 -1.68 3.65
CA HIS A 78 -11.05 -2.73 3.90
C HIS A 78 -11.72 -4.08 3.70
N ARG A 79 -11.11 -4.91 2.86
CA ARG A 79 -11.69 -6.18 2.46
C ARG A 79 -10.65 -7.29 2.42
N ALA A 80 -11.09 -8.50 2.78
CA ALA A 80 -10.36 -9.73 2.53
C ALA A 80 -11.01 -10.46 1.36
N TYR A 81 -10.21 -11.17 0.57
CA TYR A 81 -10.61 -11.86 -0.65
C TYR A 81 -10.07 -13.29 -0.65
N ASP A 82 -10.78 -14.16 -1.36
CA ASP A 82 -10.47 -15.59 -1.48
C ASP A 82 -9.55 -15.92 -2.67
N ASP A 83 -9.12 -14.90 -3.40
CA ASP A 83 -8.28 -15.00 -4.60
C ASP A 83 -7.19 -13.91 -4.61
N ASP A 84 -6.34 -13.95 -5.62
CA ASP A 84 -5.07 -13.22 -5.72
C ASP A 84 -5.22 -11.68 -5.74
N ILE A 85 -4.13 -10.98 -5.46
CA ILE A 85 -4.07 -9.52 -5.62
C ILE A 85 -4.20 -9.13 -7.10
N GLY A 86 -4.79 -7.96 -7.33
CA GLY A 86 -4.98 -7.42 -8.67
C GLY A 86 -3.75 -6.74 -9.26
N PRO A 87 -3.84 -6.34 -10.54
CA PRO A 87 -2.85 -5.46 -11.14
C PRO A 87 -2.80 -4.10 -10.42
N VAL A 88 -1.76 -3.31 -10.69
CA VAL A 88 -1.57 -1.94 -10.15
C VAL A 88 -2.78 -1.02 -10.42
N THR A 89 -3.55 -1.27 -11.47
CA THR A 89 -4.77 -0.50 -11.80
C THR A 89 -6.07 -1.14 -11.30
N GLY A 90 -5.98 -2.22 -10.52
CA GLY A 90 -7.13 -3.02 -10.11
C GLY A 90 -7.19 -3.23 -8.59
N ILE A 91 -8.09 -4.15 -8.23
CA ILE A 91 -8.33 -4.65 -6.88
C ILE A 91 -8.14 -6.16 -6.84
N PRO A 92 -8.02 -6.78 -5.65
CA PRO A 92 -7.93 -8.23 -5.56
C PRO A 92 -9.17 -8.90 -6.17
N SER A 93 -8.97 -10.06 -6.78
CA SER A 93 -10.04 -10.83 -7.44
C SER A 93 -10.81 -11.67 -6.43
N GLY A 94 -11.72 -12.51 -6.94
CA GLY A 94 -12.55 -13.37 -6.10
C GLY A 94 -13.68 -12.63 -5.41
N THR A 95 -14.19 -13.26 -4.34
CA THR A 95 -15.28 -12.72 -3.55
C THR A 95 -14.74 -12.09 -2.28
N GLY A 96 -15.07 -10.81 -2.09
CA GLY A 96 -14.59 -10.02 -0.96
C GLY A 96 -15.55 -9.97 0.22
N SER A 97 -14.99 -9.88 1.43
CA SER A 97 -15.70 -9.56 2.67
C SER A 97 -15.16 -8.32 3.33
N ASN A 98 -16.00 -7.58 4.05
CA ASN A 98 -15.54 -6.39 4.77
C ASN A 98 -14.79 -6.77 6.05
N SER A 99 -13.87 -5.91 6.48
CA SER A 99 -13.21 -5.99 7.79
C SER A 99 -14.20 -6.03 8.95
N SER A 100 -13.87 -6.77 10.01
CA SER A 100 -14.60 -6.77 11.29
C SER A 100 -14.33 -5.50 12.10
N GLY A 101 -13.15 -4.90 11.94
CA GLY A 101 -12.74 -3.72 12.70
C GLY A 101 -11.68 -2.88 11.99
N VAL A 102 -11.64 -1.59 12.32
CA VAL A 102 -10.58 -0.67 11.94
C VAL A 102 -10.27 0.23 13.12
N ASN A 103 -9.00 0.30 13.51
CA ASN A 103 -8.54 1.16 14.59
C ASN A 103 -7.43 2.08 14.10
N ILE A 104 -7.64 3.40 14.14
CA ILE A 104 -6.62 4.37 13.74
C ILE A 104 -5.72 4.65 14.96
N THR A 105 -4.48 4.19 14.91
CA THR A 105 -3.53 4.26 16.02
C THR A 105 -2.70 5.56 16.00
N GLY A 106 -2.56 6.20 14.84
CA GLY A 106 -1.92 7.51 14.73
C GLY A 106 -2.07 8.11 13.33
N GLN A 107 -2.18 9.44 13.24
CA GLN A 107 -2.26 10.13 11.95
C GLN A 107 -1.70 11.55 12.04
N GLY A 108 -1.12 12.03 10.95
CA GLY A 108 -0.57 13.38 10.85
C GLY A 108 -0.22 13.77 9.42
N SER A 109 0.41 14.93 9.27
CA SER A 109 0.96 15.33 7.97
C SER A 109 2.10 14.39 7.62
N GLY A 110 1.94 13.61 6.55
CA GLY A 110 3.00 12.72 6.08
C GLY A 110 2.89 11.28 6.55
N PHE A 111 1.93 10.94 7.43
CA PHE A 111 1.78 9.56 7.88
C PHE A 111 0.39 9.21 8.39
N CYS A 112 0.08 7.92 8.32
CA CYS A 112 -0.99 7.31 9.09
C CYS A 112 -0.67 5.86 9.43
N ASN A 113 -0.96 5.49 10.67
CA ASN A 113 -0.90 4.14 11.19
C ASN A 113 -2.31 3.72 11.61
N TYR A 114 -2.71 2.53 11.19
CA TYR A 114 -4.01 1.96 11.50
C TYR A 114 -3.94 0.44 11.45
N THR A 115 -4.78 -0.19 12.26
CA THR A 115 -4.95 -1.64 12.30
C THR A 115 -6.28 -1.97 11.63
N VAL A 116 -6.29 -2.99 10.78
CA VAL A 116 -7.50 -3.55 10.19
C VAL A 116 -7.66 -4.98 10.64
N GLU A 117 -8.85 -5.32 11.10
CA GLU A 117 -9.17 -6.63 11.66
C GLU A 117 -10.09 -7.40 10.71
N PHE A 118 -9.82 -8.70 10.56
CA PHE A 118 -10.63 -9.63 9.80
C PHE A 118 -10.88 -10.89 10.61
N GLY A 119 -12.13 -11.09 11.03
CA GLY A 119 -12.57 -12.38 11.55
C GLY A 119 -12.43 -13.46 10.47
N LEU A 120 -11.93 -14.65 10.85
CA LEU A 120 -11.65 -15.73 9.89
C LEU A 120 -12.85 -16.64 9.59
N ASP A 121 -14.01 -16.29 10.11
CA ASP A 121 -15.27 -17.00 9.88
C ASP A 121 -16.40 -16.06 9.45
N ASN A 122 -16.37 -14.81 9.90
CA ASN A 122 -17.37 -13.83 9.55
C ASN A 122 -17.06 -13.21 8.18
N GLY A 123 -17.47 -13.93 7.14
CA GLY A 123 -17.62 -13.39 5.79
C GLY A 123 -16.53 -13.77 4.77
N ASN A 124 -15.46 -14.48 5.11
CA ASN A 124 -14.44 -14.89 4.13
C ASN A 124 -14.75 -16.28 3.55
N LEU A 125 -14.74 -16.39 2.22
CA LEU A 125 -15.06 -17.58 1.42
C LEU A 125 -13.80 -18.41 1.26
N GLY A 126 -13.84 -19.72 1.54
CA GLY A 126 -12.67 -20.62 1.39
C GLY A 126 -11.42 -20.36 2.26
N GLY A 127 -11.20 -19.14 2.78
CA GLY A 127 -9.99 -18.68 3.45
C GLY A 127 -9.67 -17.22 3.08
N ILE A 128 -8.53 -16.68 3.53
CA ILE A 128 -8.02 -15.38 3.06
C ILE A 128 -6.78 -15.62 2.20
N ARG A 129 -6.89 -15.35 0.89
CA ARG A 129 -5.74 -15.28 -0.02
C ARG A 129 -5.12 -13.89 -0.02
N SER A 130 -5.95 -12.86 -0.04
CA SER A 130 -5.47 -11.49 -0.12
C SER A 130 -6.34 -10.52 0.66
N ILE A 131 -5.77 -9.35 0.96
CA ILE A 131 -6.48 -8.22 1.55
C ILE A 131 -6.28 -6.97 0.69
N GLY A 132 -7.31 -6.13 0.65
CA GLY A 132 -7.27 -4.79 0.06
C GLY A 132 -7.66 -3.76 1.11
N SER A 133 -6.80 -2.78 1.34
CA SER A 133 -6.98 -1.74 2.34
C SER A 133 -7.00 -0.37 1.66
N ALA A 134 -8.19 0.22 1.52
CA ALA A 134 -8.34 1.50 0.85
C ALA A 134 -7.92 2.68 1.72
N ILE A 135 -7.17 3.61 1.14
CA ILE A 135 -6.95 4.94 1.69
C ILE A 135 -7.86 5.94 1.00
N THR A 136 -8.73 6.60 1.75
CA THR A 136 -9.74 7.49 1.17
C THR A 136 -9.31 8.94 1.16
N LEU A 137 -9.85 9.71 0.22
CA LEU A 137 -9.88 11.17 0.34
C LEU A 137 -10.83 11.57 1.47
N ALA A 138 -10.51 12.65 2.16
CA ALA A 138 -11.30 13.25 3.23
C ALA A 138 -12.81 13.42 2.94
N SER A 139 -13.23 13.43 1.67
CA SER A 139 -14.60 13.75 1.25
C SER A 139 -15.17 12.82 0.17
N GLY A 140 -14.65 11.59 -0.02
CA GLY A 140 -15.27 10.68 -0.99
C GLY A 140 -14.63 9.31 -1.14
N PRO A 141 -15.32 8.37 -1.82
CA PRO A 141 -14.84 7.02 -2.05
C PRO A 141 -13.80 7.03 -3.19
N THR A 142 -12.59 7.45 -2.89
CA THR A 142 -11.44 7.25 -3.77
C THR A 142 -10.73 5.99 -3.28
N LEU A 143 -10.46 5.04 -4.18
CA LEU A 143 -10.06 3.68 -3.82
C LEU A 143 -8.61 3.31 -4.19
N PRO A 144 -7.57 4.15 -4.04
CA PRO A 144 -6.21 3.61 -3.96
C PRO A 144 -6.17 2.62 -2.81
N ILE A 145 -5.61 1.45 -3.07
CA ILE A 145 -5.62 0.35 -2.11
C ILE A 145 -4.22 -0.19 -1.92
N ILE A 146 -3.89 -0.50 -0.68
CA ILE A 146 -2.78 -1.39 -0.38
C ILE A 146 -3.32 -2.81 -0.51
N GLN A 147 -2.72 -3.59 -1.40
CA GLN A 147 -3.04 -4.99 -1.61
C GLN A 147 -1.96 -5.83 -0.97
N VAL A 148 -2.34 -6.89 -0.26
CA VAL A 148 -1.40 -7.90 0.25
C VAL A 148 -1.93 -9.28 -0.09
N GLU A 149 -1.10 -10.12 -0.70
CA GLU A 149 -1.36 -11.54 -0.94
C GLU A 149 -0.60 -12.39 0.06
N PHE A 150 -1.15 -13.56 0.42
CA PHE A 150 -0.53 -14.55 1.28
C PHE A 150 -0.55 -15.93 0.62
N SER A 151 0.62 -16.57 0.56
CA SER A 151 0.78 -17.94 0.09
C SER A 151 1.55 -18.76 1.12
N ASN A 152 0.92 -19.79 1.67
CA ASN A 152 1.56 -20.66 2.65
C ASN A 152 2.78 -21.36 2.01
N ARG A 153 3.91 -21.44 2.73
CA ARG A 153 5.14 -22.07 2.21
C ARG A 153 5.11 -23.61 2.22
N GLY A 154 4.02 -24.21 2.71
CA GLY A 154 3.92 -25.64 2.95
C GLY A 154 4.79 -26.13 4.11
N GLU A 155 5.25 -25.18 4.94
CA GLU A 155 6.01 -25.45 6.17
C GLU A 155 5.02 -25.50 7.33
N GLY A 156 5.14 -26.49 8.23
CA GLY A 156 4.22 -26.67 9.35
C GLY A 156 3.02 -27.57 9.00
N THR A 157 1.80 -27.08 9.27
CA THR A 157 0.54 -27.83 9.11
C THR A 157 -0.28 -27.43 7.88
N GLY A 158 0.03 -26.29 7.27
CA GLY A 158 -0.61 -25.79 6.06
C GLY A 158 -0.13 -26.46 4.77
N ALA A 159 -0.96 -26.40 3.73
CA ALA A 159 -0.59 -26.89 2.40
C ALA A 159 0.16 -25.81 1.62
N LEU A 160 1.12 -26.20 0.78
CA LEU A 160 1.83 -25.25 -0.08
C LEU A 160 0.84 -24.43 -0.92
N ASP A 161 1.07 -23.12 -0.96
CA ASP A 161 0.26 -22.12 -1.63
C ASP A 161 -1.20 -22.06 -1.15
N SER A 162 -1.52 -22.58 0.04
CA SER A 162 -2.88 -22.44 0.58
C SER A 162 -3.16 -21.02 1.08
N PRO A 163 -4.42 -20.54 0.99
CA PRO A 163 -4.82 -19.33 1.68
C PRO A 163 -4.80 -19.56 3.19
N ILE A 164 -4.88 -18.48 3.96
CA ILE A 164 -5.10 -18.56 5.41
C ILE A 164 -6.46 -19.25 5.64
N PRO A 165 -6.52 -20.36 6.39
CA PRO A 165 -7.74 -21.13 6.54
C PRO A 165 -8.77 -20.38 7.38
N LYS A 166 -10.03 -20.79 7.23
CA LYS A 166 -11.11 -20.33 8.11
C LYS A 166 -10.92 -20.82 9.53
N ASP A 167 -11.28 -19.97 10.48
CA ASP A 167 -11.36 -20.36 11.89
C ASP A 167 -12.29 -19.41 12.66
N ALA A 168 -13.41 -19.93 13.14
CA ALA A 168 -14.41 -19.17 13.92
C ALA A 168 -13.92 -18.67 15.27
N THR A 169 -12.78 -19.16 15.73
CA THR A 169 -12.19 -18.79 17.01
C THR A 169 -11.05 -17.78 16.85
N ARG A 170 -10.73 -17.36 15.63
CA ARG A 170 -9.57 -16.51 15.33
C ARG A 170 -9.92 -15.29 14.50
N GLU A 171 -9.09 -14.28 14.68
CA GLU A 171 -9.09 -13.03 13.95
C GLU A 171 -7.65 -12.71 13.54
N ILE A 172 -7.48 -12.03 12.41
CA ILE A 172 -6.20 -11.47 12.00
C ILE A 172 -6.28 -9.96 12.02
N SER A 173 -5.27 -9.35 12.62
CA SER A 173 -5.05 -7.91 12.61
C SER A 173 -3.87 -7.58 11.71
N PHE A 174 -4.06 -6.63 10.80
CA PHE A 174 -3.02 -6.09 9.94
C PHE A 174 -2.70 -4.67 10.36
N ASP A 175 -1.50 -4.50 10.92
CA ASP A 175 -0.96 -3.18 11.21
C ASP A 175 -0.37 -2.57 9.95
N LEU A 176 -1.00 -1.49 9.48
CA LEU A 176 -0.62 -0.77 8.28
C LEU A 176 -0.08 0.60 8.67
N GLY A 177 1.17 0.85 8.29
CA GLY A 177 1.81 2.16 8.36
C GLY A 177 2.04 2.70 6.97
N ILE A 178 1.50 3.88 6.68
CA ILE A 178 1.74 4.59 5.43
C ILE A 178 2.45 5.88 5.79
N THR A 179 3.63 6.07 5.20
CA THR A 179 4.36 7.33 5.26
C THR A 179 4.46 7.90 3.85
N TRP A 180 4.35 9.22 3.74
CA TRP A 180 4.57 9.96 2.50
C TRP A 180 5.38 11.21 2.82
N ASP A 181 6.52 11.34 2.14
CA ASP A 181 7.36 12.53 2.25
C ASP A 181 7.19 13.39 0.99
N ARG A 182 7.30 14.72 1.16
CA ARG A 182 7.42 15.65 0.05
C ARG A 182 8.90 15.76 -0.27
N HIS A 183 9.33 15.08 -1.34
CA HIS A 183 10.61 15.37 -1.97
C HIS A 183 10.44 16.46 -3.05
#